data_AF-A0A8I1TA05-F1
#
_entry.id   AF-A0A8I1TA05-F1
#
_cell.length_a   1.000
_cell.length_b   1.000
_cell.length_c   1.000
_cell.angle_alpha   90.00
_cell.angle_beta   90.00
_cell.angle_gamma   90.00
#
_symmetry.space_group_name_H-M   'P 1'
#
loop_
_entity.id
_entity.type
_entity.pdbx_description
1 polymer ?
#
loop_
_entity_poly.entity_id
_entity_poly.type
_entity_poly.pdbx_seq_one_letter_code
_entity_poly.pdbx_strand_id
1 'polypeptide(L)' 'MATTFQIIALSSLDPEGRDTRDEPKLLYPDALKTAQELKSQGKAFRVFAAGDYTEEQHRSFVNLGAVFAS' A
#
# COMPACT_ATOMS: atom_id res chain seq x y z
N MET A 1 -2.08 -14.04 -13.35
CA MET A 1 -2.07 -14.09 -11.87
C MET A 1 -2.87 -12.90 -11.35
N ALA A 2 -3.57 -13.02 -10.23
CA ALA A 2 -4.24 -11.86 -9.63
C ALA A 2 -3.20 -10.93 -9.00
N THR A 3 -3.35 -9.64 -9.22
CA THR A 3 -2.44 -8.63 -8.67
C THR A 3 -2.64 -8.52 -7.17
N THR A 4 -1.55 -8.59 -6.43
CA THR A 4 -1.55 -8.46 -4.96
C THR A 4 -0.83 -7.20 -4.55
N PHE A 5 -1.23 -6.65 -3.42
CA PHE A 5 -0.73 -5.39 -2.88
C PHE A 5 -0.31 -5.61 -1.43
N GLN A 6 0.85 -5.09 -1.06
CA GLN A 6 1.25 -4.95 0.33
C GLN A 6 1.20 -3.46 0.66
N ILE A 7 0.51 -3.15 1.75
CA ILE A 7 0.43 -1.80 2.31
C ILE A 7 1.36 -1.80 3.50
N ILE A 8 2.36 -0.92 3.52
CA ILE A 8 3.36 -0.85 4.59
C ILE A 8 3.22 0.51 5.28
N ALA A 9 2.88 0.51 6.56
CA ALA A 9 2.84 1.76 7.33
C ALA A 9 4.25 2.36 7.48
N LEU A 10 4.43 3.61 7.07
CA LEU A 10 5.68 4.33 7.28
C LEU A 10 5.74 4.81 8.72
N SER A 11 6.87 4.56 9.36
CA SER A 11 7.11 4.99 10.74
C SER A 11 8.52 5.56 10.88
N SER A 12 8.82 6.21 12.00
CA SER A 12 10.18 6.70 12.26
C SER A 12 11.23 5.59 12.31
N LEU A 13 10.81 4.34 12.55
CA LEU A 13 11.67 3.17 12.59
C LEU A 13 11.87 2.54 11.20
N ASP A 14 10.88 2.69 10.31
CA ASP A 14 10.95 2.25 8.92
C ASP A 14 10.42 3.36 7.99
N PRO A 15 11.22 4.44 7.79
CA PRO A 15 10.78 5.59 7.01
C PRO A 15 10.65 5.26 5.52
N GLU A 16 11.29 4.19 5.06
CA GLU A 16 11.26 3.76 3.68
C GLU A 16 10.20 2.70 3.38
N GLY A 17 9.55 2.14 4.40
CA GLY A 17 8.56 1.07 4.23
C GLY A 17 9.20 -0.21 3.68
N ARG A 18 10.45 -0.49 4.05
CA ARG A 18 11.20 -1.63 3.53
C ARG A 18 10.95 -2.90 4.32
N ASP A 19 10.39 -2.82 5.52
CA ASP A 19 10.01 -4.02 6.27
C ASP A 19 8.66 -4.56 5.78
N THR A 20 8.74 -5.39 4.75
CA THR A 20 7.58 -6.05 4.13
C THR A 20 7.35 -7.46 4.67
N ARG A 21 8.13 -7.90 5.67
CA ARG A 21 8.18 -9.30 6.11
C ARG A 21 6.94 -9.75 6.86
N ASP A 22 6.31 -8.83 7.59
CA ASP A 22 5.13 -9.10 8.41
C ASP A 22 3.81 -8.67 7.74
N GLU A 23 3.85 -7.90 6.65
CA GLU A 23 2.64 -7.35 6.02
C GLU A 23 2.07 -8.31 4.96
N PRO A 24 0.78 -8.67 5.04
CA PRO A 24 0.17 -9.63 4.14
C PRO A 24 0.07 -9.10 2.70
N LYS A 25 0.17 -10.01 1.73
CA LYS A 25 -0.17 -9.73 0.33
C LYS A 25 -1.68 -9.79 0.17
N LEU A 26 -2.29 -8.62 0.05
CA LEU A 26 -3.74 -8.44 -0.02
C LEU A 26 -4.20 -8.30 -1.47
N LEU A 27 -5.46 -8.66 -1.73
CA LEU A 27 -6.11 -8.28 -2.99
C LEU A 27 -6.51 -6.81 -2.94
N TYR A 28 -6.79 -6.23 -4.11
CA TYR A 28 -7.13 -4.81 -4.24
C TYR A 28 -8.17 -4.27 -3.22
N PRO A 29 -9.34 -4.90 -3.01
CA PRO A 29 -10.34 -4.35 -2.08
C PRO A 29 -9.85 -4.31 -0.63
N ASP A 30 -9.17 -5.36 -0.17
CA ASP A 30 -8.62 -5.43 1.20
C ASP A 30 -7.46 -4.44 1.35
N ALA A 31 -6.57 -4.37 0.36
CA ALA A 31 -5.46 -3.43 0.35
C ALA A 31 -5.93 -1.97 0.37
N LEU A 32 -6.99 -1.65 -0.38
CA LEU A 32 -7.58 -0.32 -0.40
C LEU A 32 -8.17 0.04 0.97
N LYS A 33 -8.83 -0.92 1.63
CA LYS A 33 -9.37 -0.73 2.98
C LYS A 33 -8.25 -0.44 3.99
N THR A 34 -7.17 -1.22 3.98
CA THR A 34 -6.01 -0.98 4.86
C THR A 34 -5.38 0.40 4.62
N ALA A 35 -5.22 0.80 3.35
CA ALA A 35 -4.73 2.13 3.01
C ALA A 35 -5.65 3.27 3.52
N GLN A 36 -6.96 3.09 3.44
CA GLN A 36 -7.95 4.04 4.00
C GLN A 36 -7.86 4.13 5.52
N GLU A 37 -7.66 3.01 6.21
CA GLU A 37 -7.50 2.97 7.67
C GLU A 37 -6.22 3.70 8.11
N LEU A 38 -5.09 3.48 7.41
CA LEU A 38 -3.84 4.19 7.69
C LEU A 38 -3.97 5.70 7.43
N LYS A 39 -4.62 6.10 6.33
CA LYS A 39 -4.93 7.50 6.05
C LYS A 39 -5.80 8.13 7.14
N SER A 40 -6.81 7.42 7.61
CA SER A 40 -7.72 7.88 8.67
C SER A 40 -7.00 8.05 10.02
N GLN A 41 -5.93 7.28 10.25
CA GLN A 41 -5.04 7.44 11.40
C GLN A 41 -3.98 8.53 11.20
N GLY A 42 -3.96 9.23 10.06
CA GLY A 42 -2.93 10.22 9.71
C GLY A 42 -1.55 9.62 9.47
N LYS A 43 -1.46 8.31 9.21
CA LYS A 43 -0.21 7.60 8.95
C LYS A 43 0.09 7.60 7.45
N ALA A 44 1.34 7.93 7.12
CA ALA A 44 1.86 7.71 5.77
C ALA A 44 2.09 6.21 5.54
N PHE A 45 1.98 5.77 4.31
CA PHE A 45 2.15 4.37 3.94
C PHE A 45 2.71 4.22 2.54
N ARG A 46 3.37 3.09 2.30
CA ARG A 46 3.94 2.67 1.03
C ARG A 46 3.14 1.51 0.46
N VAL A 47 3.02 1.46 -0.86
CA VAL A 47 2.33 0.38 -1.56
C VAL A 47 3.31 -0.36 -2.46
N PHE A 48 3.36 -1.68 -2.29
CA PHE A 48 4.05 -2.60 -3.19
C PHE A 48 3.01 -3.40 -3.94
N ALA A 49 3.04 -3.35 -5.26
CA ALA A 49 2.15 -4.14 -6.11
C ALA A 49 2.96 -5.26 -6.78
N ALA A 50 2.45 -6.48 -6.73
CA ALA A 50 3.00 -7.63 -7.42
C ALA A 50 2.01 -8.10 -8.51
N GLY A 51 2.38 -7.84 -9.77
CA GLY A 51 1.58 -8.13 -10.96
C GLY A 51 1.14 -6.86 -11.70
N ASP A 52 0.38 -7.04 -12.79
CA ASP A 52 -0.21 -5.95 -13.57
C ASP A 52 -1.39 -5.33 -12.81
N TYR A 53 -1.16 -4.21 -12.12
CA TYR A 53 -2.23 -3.39 -11.56
C TYR A 53 -2.74 -2.40 -12.61
N THR A 54 -4.03 -2.08 -12.54
CA THR A 54 -4.61 -1.09 -13.45
C THR A 54 -4.27 0.33 -13.02
N GLU A 55 -4.35 1.27 -13.95
CA GLU A 55 -4.20 2.70 -13.66
C GLU A 55 -5.20 3.19 -12.60
N GLU A 56 -6.42 2.64 -12.59
CA GLU A 56 -7.43 2.95 -11.58
C GLU A 56 -7.02 2.50 -10.17
N GLN A 57 -6.41 1.32 -10.06
CA GLN A 57 -5.89 0.81 -8.79
C GLN A 57 -4.74 1.70 -8.29
N HIS A 58 -3.81 2.05 -9.19
CA HIS A 58 -2.73 2.97 -8.89
C HIS A 58 -3.25 4.34 -8.40
N ARG A 59 -4.17 4.94 -9.16
CA ARG A 59 -4.73 6.26 -8.84
C ARG A 59 -5.47 6.27 -7.51
N SER A 60 -6.16 5.18 -7.18
CA SER A 60 -6.86 5.05 -5.89
C SER A 60 -5.88 5.13 -4.71
N PHE A 61 -4.75 4.42 -4.78
CA PHE A 61 -3.71 4.49 -3.74
C PHE A 61 -3.03 5.86 -3.71
N VAL A 62 -2.69 6.45 -4.85
CA VAL A 62 -2.09 7.81 -4.91
C VAL A 62 -3.01 8.86 -4.30
N ASN A 63 -4.33 8.81 -4.56
CA ASN A 63 -5.30 9.72 -3.94
C ASN A 63 -5.38 9.57 -2.41
N LEU A 64 -4.99 8.40 -1.89
CA LEU A 64 -4.89 8.17 -0.45
C LEU A 64 -3.55 8.65 0.15
N GLY A 65 -2.62 9.12 -0.68
CA GLY A 65 -1.30 9.58 -0.25
C GLY A 65 -0.23 8.49 -0.27
N ALA A 66 -0.47 7.38 -1.00
CA ALA A 66 0.49 6.30 -1.13
C ALA A 66 1.78 6.75 -1.82
N VAL A 67 2.91 6.25 -1.32
CA VAL A 67 4.17 6.23 -2.08
C VAL A 67 4.29 4.85 -2.74
N PHE A 68 4.44 4.80 -4.07
CA PHE A 68 4.69 3.54 -4.76
C PHE A 68 6.18 3.21 -4.74
N ALA A 69 6.51 1.96 -4.44
CA ALA A 69 7.84 1.46 -4.72
C ALA A 69 8.00 1.20 -6.22
N SER A 70 8.81 2.02 -6.88
CA SER A 70 9.31 1.79 -8.25
C SER A 70 10.24 0.57 -8.30
#